data_AF-A0A1G1YIC6-F1
#
_entry.id   AF-A0A1G1YIC6-F1
#
_cell.length_a   1.000
_cell.length_b   1.000
_cell.length_c   1.000
_cell.angle_alpha   90.00
_cell.angle_beta   90.00
_cell.angle_gamma   90.00
#
_symmetry.space_group_name_H-M   'P 1'
#
loop_
_entity.id
_entity.type
_entity.pdbx_description
1 polymer ?
#
loop_
_entity_poly.entity_id
_entity_poly.type
_entity_poly.pdbx_seq_one_letter_code
_entity_poly.pdbx_strand_id
1 'polypeptide(L)'
;ITIHSWSGLGIKDRLSAEDLRHLKKKRYLANRLIQAKVLIIDEISMLPDFYLDLVDEVCRVFKQSSSPFGGLQVVLCGDFFQLPPVNRNGQNPKFAFWAKAWSNLNLKICYLDEQHRHQDSRLVEILNQIRANNLGGEALACLNARRDKDVPGFSKITKLYTHNLDVDAINSRQLMALPGRLCGYQMRSSGRPPLVAGLKNSCLAPAELFLKKEALVMFVKNNFEQGYVNGTLGKVIDFDPNGLPIVETMAKRKIVAAPVAWVIEEDEAVIAEIVQIPLRLAWAITVHKSQGMSLDGAEIDLSKSFERGMGYVALSRVRSLEGLRLMGLNEMALLVNEEVSALDQKLKEMSQAAAGELGELEEPEKIKRQEYFLQSIVPAGRPKPRPKKIPGATYLETKNLLSKNLSIREMANRRGLTEGTIVSHLEKLAKRGEELNLDHLKLPEERFAQIKAAFIKSDGVSLSPVREILGDSFSYDELRLARLFLAGD
;
A
#
# COMPACT_ATOMS: atom_id res chain seq x y z
N ILE A 1 8.13 -10.54 -0.66
CA ILE A 1 9.55 -10.82 -0.95
C ILE A 1 10.33 -9.54 -0.74
N THR A 2 11.54 -9.57 -0.21
CA THR A 2 12.37 -8.35 -0.11
C THR A 2 13.10 -8.10 -1.42
N ILE A 3 13.46 -6.85 -1.74
CA ILE A 3 14.22 -6.55 -2.97
C ILE A 3 15.57 -7.30 -3.04
N HIS A 4 16.19 -7.52 -1.87
CA HIS A 4 17.43 -8.28 -1.72
C HIS A 4 17.32 -9.73 -2.18
N SER A 5 16.23 -10.40 -1.77
CA SER A 5 15.94 -11.78 -2.17
C SER A 5 15.35 -11.89 -3.58
N TRP A 6 14.63 -10.86 -4.03
CA TRP A 6 14.05 -10.81 -5.38
C TRP A 6 15.13 -10.71 -6.45
N SER A 7 16.11 -9.80 -6.26
CA SER A 7 17.24 -9.55 -7.18
C SER A 7 18.33 -10.62 -7.13
N GLY A 8 18.40 -11.41 -6.07
CA GLY A 8 19.43 -12.43 -5.86
C GLY A 8 20.78 -11.87 -5.39
N LEU A 9 20.87 -10.57 -5.13
CA LEU A 9 22.08 -9.87 -4.68
C LEU A 9 22.41 -10.11 -3.20
N GLY A 10 21.42 -10.52 -2.39
CA GLY A 10 21.65 -10.72 -0.96
C GLY A 10 22.01 -9.40 -0.27
N ILE A 11 23.12 -9.36 0.47
CA ILE A 11 23.61 -8.15 1.15
C ILE A 11 24.84 -7.54 0.47
N LYS A 12 25.05 -7.85 -0.81
CA LYS A 12 26.19 -7.32 -1.58
C LYS A 12 26.05 -5.82 -1.79
N ASP A 13 27.18 -5.14 -1.74
CA ASP A 13 27.35 -3.70 -1.97
C ASP A 13 28.03 -3.40 -3.32
N ARG A 14 28.56 -4.43 -3.99
CA ARG A 14 29.20 -4.35 -5.31
C ARG A 14 28.90 -5.59 -6.15
N LEU A 15 28.95 -5.42 -7.46
CA LEU A 15 28.84 -6.49 -8.46
C LEU A 15 30.13 -6.57 -9.28
N SER A 16 30.71 -7.76 -9.35
CA SER A 16 31.72 -8.10 -10.35
C SER A 16 31.09 -8.80 -11.55
N ALA A 17 31.83 -8.85 -12.68
CA ALA A 17 31.41 -9.64 -13.83
C ALA A 17 31.25 -11.14 -13.50
N GLU A 18 32.01 -11.64 -12.52
CA GLU A 18 31.88 -13.02 -12.03
C GLU A 18 30.58 -13.23 -11.26
N ASP A 19 30.20 -12.28 -10.41
CA ASP A 19 28.93 -12.30 -9.69
C ASP A 19 27.75 -12.38 -10.65
N LEU A 20 27.75 -11.55 -11.70
CA LEU A 20 26.71 -11.57 -12.72
C LEU A 20 26.64 -12.91 -13.46
N ARG A 21 27.80 -13.52 -13.79
CA ARG A 21 27.85 -14.86 -14.37
C ARG A 21 27.27 -15.91 -13.42
N HIS A 22 27.59 -15.83 -12.13
CA HIS A 22 27.05 -16.73 -11.11
C HIS A 22 25.54 -16.56 -10.94
N LEU A 23 25.05 -15.31 -10.94
CA LEU A 23 23.61 -15.05 -10.89
C LEU A 23 22.89 -15.64 -12.11
N LYS A 24 23.44 -15.53 -13.32
CA LYS A 24 22.83 -16.11 -14.54
C LYS A 24 22.70 -17.64 -14.51
N LYS A 25 23.60 -18.34 -13.80
CA LYS A 25 23.51 -19.80 -13.65
C LYS A 25 22.28 -20.22 -12.85
N LYS A 26 21.78 -19.36 -11.95
CA LYS A 26 20.60 -19.64 -11.12
C LYS A 26 19.32 -19.60 -11.95
N ARG A 27 18.87 -20.76 -12.42
CA ARG A 27 17.72 -20.89 -13.35
C ARG A 27 16.44 -20.24 -12.82
N TYR A 28 16.13 -20.41 -11.52
CA TYR A 28 14.94 -19.81 -10.89
C TYR A 28 14.98 -18.27 -10.93
N LEU A 29 16.17 -17.68 -10.69
CA LEU A 29 16.38 -16.23 -10.70
C LEU A 29 16.29 -15.70 -12.12
N ALA A 30 16.92 -16.39 -13.06
CA ALA A 30 16.83 -16.07 -14.49
C ALA A 30 15.38 -16.06 -14.96
N ASN A 31 14.63 -17.12 -14.69
CA ASN A 31 13.21 -17.21 -15.05
C ASN A 31 12.40 -16.06 -14.43
N ARG A 32 12.59 -15.77 -13.13
CA ARG A 32 11.89 -14.67 -12.45
C ARG A 32 12.18 -13.32 -13.08
N LEU A 33 13.45 -12.97 -13.26
CA LEU A 33 13.87 -11.67 -13.79
C LEU A 33 13.48 -11.52 -15.28
N ILE A 34 13.64 -12.57 -16.08
CA ILE A 34 13.26 -12.57 -17.51
C ILE A 34 11.75 -12.44 -17.67
N GLN A 35 10.95 -13.12 -16.84
CA GLN A 35 9.49 -13.07 -16.94
C GLN A 35 8.86 -11.81 -16.33
N ALA A 36 9.52 -11.19 -15.34
CA ALA A 36 9.01 -9.99 -14.69
C ALA A 36 8.68 -8.90 -15.74
N LYS A 37 7.55 -8.22 -15.56
CA LYS A 37 7.15 -7.08 -16.43
C LYS A 37 7.04 -5.78 -15.64
N VAL A 38 6.65 -5.91 -14.36
CA VAL A 38 6.51 -4.81 -13.42
C VAL A 38 7.32 -5.13 -12.16
N LEU A 39 8.09 -4.16 -11.68
CA LEU A 39 8.80 -4.20 -10.40
C LEU A 39 8.22 -3.11 -9.50
N ILE A 40 7.70 -3.50 -8.34
CA ILE A 40 7.18 -2.58 -7.32
C ILE A 40 8.11 -2.63 -6.13
N ILE A 41 8.63 -1.47 -5.72
CA ILE A 41 9.47 -1.30 -4.54
C ILE A 41 8.73 -0.36 -3.59
N ASP A 42 8.26 -0.91 -2.48
CA ASP A 42 7.68 -0.15 -1.38
C ASP A 42 8.76 0.23 -0.35
N GLU A 43 8.52 1.28 0.42
CA GLU A 43 9.45 1.87 1.39
C GLU A 43 10.84 2.19 0.78
N ILE A 44 10.84 2.86 -0.39
CA ILE A 44 12.06 3.22 -1.14
C ILE A 44 13.06 4.08 -0.34
N SER A 45 12.61 4.78 0.70
CA SER A 45 13.44 5.64 1.56
C SER A 45 14.54 4.87 2.30
N MET A 46 14.31 3.60 2.63
CA MET A 46 15.29 2.74 3.28
C MET A 46 16.23 2.02 2.29
N LEU A 47 16.05 2.19 0.98
CA LEU A 47 16.91 1.57 -0.02
C LEU A 47 18.12 2.47 -0.31
N PRO A 48 19.36 1.96 -0.15
CA PRO A 48 20.55 2.71 -0.53
C PRO A 48 20.60 3.02 -2.02
N ASP A 49 21.15 4.19 -2.37
CA ASP A 49 21.44 4.63 -3.74
C ASP A 49 22.16 3.56 -4.57
N PHE A 50 23.30 3.07 -4.08
CA PHE A 50 24.09 2.06 -4.78
C PHE A 50 23.30 0.78 -5.01
N TYR A 51 22.39 0.43 -4.09
CA TYR A 51 21.62 -0.81 -4.21
C TYR A 51 20.59 -0.71 -5.33
N LEU A 52 19.98 0.46 -5.53
CA LEU A 52 19.09 0.71 -6.66
C LEU A 52 19.84 0.58 -8.00
N ASP A 53 21.08 1.08 -8.06
CA ASP A 53 21.96 0.93 -9.23
C ASP A 53 22.33 -0.54 -9.51
N LEU A 54 22.63 -1.33 -8.46
CA LEU A 54 22.91 -2.76 -8.62
C LEU A 54 21.68 -3.54 -9.14
N VAL A 55 20.48 -3.19 -8.66
CA VAL A 55 19.24 -3.82 -9.16
C VAL A 55 19.00 -3.47 -10.62
N ASP A 56 19.20 -2.21 -11.03
CA ASP A 56 19.15 -1.81 -12.44
C ASP A 56 20.12 -2.63 -13.30
N GLU A 57 21.38 -2.75 -12.87
CA GLU A 57 22.41 -3.49 -13.59
C GLU A 57 22.02 -4.98 -13.77
N VAL A 58 21.56 -5.62 -12.69
CA VAL A 58 21.06 -7.00 -12.75
C VAL A 58 19.91 -7.10 -13.75
N CYS A 59 18.93 -6.21 -13.70
CA CYS A 59 17.80 -6.26 -14.61
C CYS A 59 18.24 -6.09 -16.07
N ARG A 60 19.12 -5.12 -16.39
CA ARG A 60 19.69 -4.92 -17.73
C ARG A 60 20.40 -6.16 -18.27
N VAL A 61 21.22 -6.80 -17.43
CA VAL A 61 22.00 -7.99 -17.78
C VAL A 61 21.13 -9.22 -18.06
N PHE A 62 20.06 -9.43 -17.29
CA PHE A 62 19.15 -10.56 -17.46
C PHE A 62 18.15 -10.34 -18.60
N LYS A 63 17.72 -9.09 -18.81
CA LYS A 63 16.82 -8.70 -19.91
C LYS A 63 17.55 -8.53 -21.25
N GLN A 64 18.88 -8.49 -21.23
CA GLN A 64 19.71 -8.19 -22.39
C GLN A 64 19.29 -6.87 -23.07
N SER A 65 19.02 -5.87 -22.23
CA SER A 65 18.54 -4.55 -22.67
C SER A 65 19.32 -3.48 -21.95
N SER A 66 19.73 -2.45 -22.70
CA SER A 66 20.39 -1.26 -22.14
C SER A 66 19.41 -0.27 -21.51
N SER A 67 18.10 -0.47 -21.71
CA SER A 67 17.07 0.39 -21.09
C SER A 67 17.12 0.29 -19.57
N PRO A 68 16.73 1.36 -18.83
CA PRO A 68 16.64 1.32 -17.37
C PRO A 68 15.85 0.08 -16.90
N PHE A 69 16.40 -0.63 -15.91
CA PHE A 69 15.89 -1.88 -15.36
C PHE A 69 15.57 -2.93 -16.43
N GLY A 70 16.30 -2.92 -17.56
CA GLY A 70 16.07 -3.84 -18.66
C GLY A 70 14.68 -3.72 -19.29
N GLY A 71 14.07 -2.53 -19.23
CA GLY A 71 12.75 -2.25 -19.79
C GLY A 71 11.56 -2.71 -18.92
N LEU A 72 11.80 -2.99 -17.64
CA LEU A 72 10.70 -3.22 -16.69
C LEU A 72 9.92 -1.92 -16.43
N GLN A 73 8.60 -2.02 -16.27
CA GLN A 73 7.85 -0.94 -15.60
C GLN A 73 8.25 -0.94 -14.13
N VAL A 74 8.82 0.15 -13.65
CA VAL A 74 9.20 0.31 -12.25
C VAL A 74 8.19 1.22 -11.55
N VAL A 75 7.74 0.81 -10.37
CA VAL A 75 6.89 1.59 -9.47
C VAL A 75 7.60 1.69 -8.13
N LEU A 76 7.96 2.91 -7.74
CA LEU A 76 8.61 3.21 -6.47
C LEU A 76 7.60 3.90 -5.56
N CYS A 77 7.48 3.43 -4.32
CA CYS A 77 6.60 3.99 -3.30
C CYS A 77 7.40 4.18 -2.00
N GLY A 78 7.14 5.28 -1.29
CA GLY A 78 7.73 5.55 0.01
C GLY A 78 7.73 7.04 0.34
N ASP A 79 8.27 7.36 1.52
CA ASP A 79 8.32 8.71 2.07
C ASP A 79 9.74 8.95 2.61
N PHE A 80 10.49 9.83 1.96
CA PHE A 80 11.89 10.10 2.32
C PHE A 80 12.06 10.85 3.65
N PHE A 81 10.99 11.42 4.21
CA PHE A 81 11.03 11.98 5.56
C PHE A 81 10.98 10.91 6.66
N GLN A 82 10.69 9.65 6.28
CA GLN A 82 10.79 8.52 7.19
C GLN A 82 12.26 8.11 7.38
N LEU A 83 12.49 6.86 7.76
CA LEU A 83 13.84 6.42 8.07
C LEU A 83 14.72 6.36 6.80
N PRO A 84 15.97 6.84 6.89
CA PRO A 84 16.95 6.72 5.81
C PRO A 84 17.46 5.28 5.67
N PRO A 85 18.27 4.98 4.64
CA PRO A 85 18.92 3.69 4.52
C PRO A 85 19.81 3.39 5.74
N VAL A 86 19.79 2.14 6.21
CA VAL A 86 20.51 1.75 7.43
C VAL A 86 22.01 1.68 7.19
N ASN A 87 22.77 2.44 7.98
CA ASN A 87 24.23 2.38 8.02
C ASN A 87 24.70 1.00 8.52
N ARG A 88 25.52 0.31 7.71
CA ARG A 88 26.15 -0.98 8.09
C ARG A 88 27.64 -0.93 7.81
N ASN A 89 28.44 -1.50 8.70
CA ASN A 89 29.89 -1.69 8.51
C ASN A 89 30.66 -0.41 8.16
N GLY A 90 30.28 0.74 8.73
CA GLY A 90 30.94 2.02 8.45
C GLY A 90 30.62 2.63 7.07
N GLN A 91 29.69 2.04 6.31
CA GLN A 91 29.15 2.69 5.12
C GLN A 91 28.22 3.82 5.52
N ASN A 92 28.22 4.89 4.71
CA ASN A 92 27.28 6.00 4.80
C ASN A 92 26.45 6.06 3.50
N PRO A 93 25.51 5.11 3.28
CA PRO A 93 24.64 5.09 2.12
C PRO A 93 23.90 6.41 1.94
N LYS A 94 23.72 6.81 0.68
CA LYS A 94 22.83 7.92 0.34
C LYS A 94 21.44 7.39 0.03
N PHE A 95 20.44 8.27 0.04
CA PHE A 95 19.09 7.91 -0.38
C PHE A 95 19.01 7.49 -1.85
N ALA A 96 18.05 6.63 -2.16
CA ALA A 96 17.78 6.12 -3.51
C ALA A 96 17.73 7.18 -4.63
N PHE A 97 17.32 8.42 -4.33
CA PHE A 97 17.26 9.50 -5.33
C PHE A 97 18.62 10.01 -5.80
N TRP A 98 19.71 9.64 -5.12
CA TRP A 98 21.09 9.87 -5.56
C TRP A 98 21.60 8.81 -6.55
N ALA A 99 20.88 7.70 -6.73
CA ALA A 99 21.27 6.64 -7.65
C ALA A 99 21.23 7.12 -9.11
N LYS A 100 22.15 6.61 -9.94
CA LYS A 100 22.12 6.89 -11.38
C LYS A 100 20.84 6.32 -12.02
N ALA A 101 20.41 5.16 -11.56
CA ALA A 101 19.19 4.48 -11.97
C ALA A 101 17.94 5.34 -11.71
N TRP A 102 17.91 6.12 -10.62
CA TRP A 102 16.80 7.03 -10.32
C TRP A 102 16.64 8.09 -11.42
N SER A 103 17.74 8.75 -11.81
CA SER A 103 17.71 9.75 -12.88
C SER A 103 17.35 9.15 -14.24
N ASN A 104 17.87 7.95 -14.53
CA ASN A 104 17.64 7.29 -15.82
C ASN A 104 16.20 6.78 -15.98
N LEU A 105 15.48 6.51 -14.89
CA LEU A 105 14.11 6.00 -14.94
C LEU A 105 13.10 7.00 -15.50
N ASN A 106 13.42 8.29 -15.54
CA ASN A 106 12.49 9.36 -15.95
C ASN A 106 11.12 9.23 -15.26
N LEU A 107 11.15 9.21 -13.92
CA LEU A 107 9.98 8.93 -13.09
C LEU A 107 8.85 9.95 -13.30
N LYS A 108 7.63 9.46 -13.49
CA LYS A 108 6.41 10.26 -13.30
C LYS A 108 6.02 10.23 -11.83
N ILE A 109 6.00 11.39 -11.20
CA ILE A 109 5.72 11.52 -9.78
C ILE A 109 4.22 11.66 -9.57
N CYS A 110 3.70 10.94 -8.59
CA CYS A 110 2.34 11.08 -8.09
C CYS A 110 2.45 11.32 -6.59
N TYR A 111 2.28 12.57 -6.16
CA TYR A 111 2.37 12.98 -4.77
C TYR A 111 0.98 12.86 -4.12
N LEU A 112 0.88 12.10 -3.03
CA LEU A 112 -0.36 11.96 -2.26
C LEU A 112 -0.37 12.97 -1.12
N ASP A 113 -1.40 13.79 -1.05
CA ASP A 113 -1.59 14.87 -0.08
C ASP A 113 -2.63 14.54 1.00
N GLU A 114 -3.66 13.77 0.67
CA GLU A 114 -4.70 13.36 1.62
C GLU A 114 -4.21 12.29 2.62
N GLN A 115 -4.28 12.61 3.92
CA GLN A 115 -3.99 11.65 4.99
C GLN A 115 -5.25 10.88 5.41
N HIS A 116 -5.27 9.57 5.16
CA HIS A 116 -6.37 8.70 5.59
C HIS A 116 -6.13 8.00 6.96
N ARG A 117 -4.91 8.06 7.51
CA ARG A 117 -4.56 7.32 8.75
C ARG A 117 -5.01 8.04 10.01
N HIS A 118 -4.83 9.36 10.04
CA HIS A 118 -5.03 10.18 11.23
C HIS A 118 -6.37 10.89 11.13
N GLN A 119 -7.21 10.74 12.15
CA GLN A 119 -8.49 11.44 12.26
C GLN A 119 -8.36 12.72 13.12
N ASP A 120 -7.25 12.86 13.84
CA ASP A 120 -6.96 13.96 14.76
C ASP A 120 -6.13 15.04 14.06
N SER A 121 -6.76 16.18 13.78
CA SER A 121 -6.12 17.31 13.11
C SER A 121 -4.89 17.85 13.84
N ARG A 122 -4.84 17.75 15.18
CA ARG A 122 -3.72 18.27 15.98
C ARG A 122 -2.46 17.43 15.79
N LEU A 123 -2.60 16.10 15.81
CA LEU A 123 -1.45 15.22 15.58
C LEU A 123 -0.92 15.38 14.15
N VAL A 124 -1.82 15.53 13.17
CA VAL A 124 -1.43 15.82 11.77
C VAL A 124 -0.63 17.11 11.67
N GLU A 125 -1.07 18.17 12.34
CA GLU A 125 -0.37 19.45 12.37
C GLU A 125 1.03 19.33 12.98
N ILE A 126 1.15 18.65 14.13
CA ILE A 126 2.46 18.38 14.76
C ILE A 126 3.38 17.62 13.80
N LEU A 127 2.88 16.57 13.14
CA LEU A 127 3.66 15.77 12.19
C LEU A 127 4.12 16.60 10.98
N ASN A 128 3.26 17.49 10.47
CA ASN A 128 3.61 18.40 9.37
C ASN A 128 4.65 19.43 9.80
N GLN A 129 4.56 19.96 11.02
CA GLN A 129 5.58 20.86 11.57
C GLN A 129 6.94 20.17 11.73
N ILE A 130 6.96 18.90 12.16
CA ILE A 130 8.18 18.07 12.19
C ILE A 130 8.74 17.89 10.76
N ARG A 131 7.90 17.56 9.77
CA ARG A 131 8.33 17.45 8.36
C ARG A 131 8.90 18.75 7.81
N ALA A 132 8.42 19.89 8.30
CA ALA A 132 8.90 21.21 7.92
C ALA A 132 10.16 21.66 8.69
N ASN A 133 10.69 20.85 9.61
CA ASN A 133 11.74 21.25 10.56
C ASN A 133 11.42 22.56 11.31
N ASN A 134 10.13 22.80 11.61
CA ASN A 134 9.65 24.03 12.24
C ASN A 134 8.60 23.71 13.31
N LEU A 135 9.00 22.90 14.30
CA LEU A 135 8.13 22.55 15.42
C LEU A 135 7.92 23.75 16.35
N GLY A 136 6.68 24.26 16.41
CA GLY A 136 6.31 25.36 17.28
C GLY A 136 6.25 24.98 18.75
N GLY A 137 6.30 26.00 19.63
CA GLY A 137 6.23 25.81 21.09
C GLY A 137 4.94 25.14 21.56
N GLU A 138 3.80 25.43 20.93
CA GLU A 138 2.52 24.80 21.24
C GLU A 138 2.51 23.30 20.90
N ALA A 139 3.01 22.93 19.70
CA ALA A 139 3.14 21.54 19.29
C ALA A 139 4.06 20.74 20.22
N LEU A 140 5.18 21.34 20.65
CA LEU A 140 6.08 20.75 21.64
C LEU A 140 5.40 20.61 23.00
N ALA A 141 4.63 21.61 23.44
CA ALA A 141 3.85 21.54 24.67
C ALA A 141 2.80 20.41 24.61
N CYS A 142 2.14 20.21 23.47
CA CYS A 142 1.22 19.10 23.25
C CYS A 142 1.92 17.73 23.38
N LEU A 143 3.10 17.55 22.79
CA LEU A 143 3.89 16.33 22.92
C LEU A 143 4.35 16.11 24.37
N ASN A 144 4.86 17.16 25.03
CA ASN A 144 5.27 17.10 26.43
C ASN A 144 4.10 16.81 27.37
N ALA A 145 2.91 17.30 27.04
CA ALA A 145 1.69 16.98 27.78
C ALA A 145 1.28 15.50 27.64
N ARG A 146 1.87 14.72 26.73
CA ARG A 146 1.69 13.25 26.62
C ARG A 146 2.78 12.47 27.36
N ARG A 147 3.72 13.15 28.02
CA ARG A 147 4.78 12.50 28.78
C ARG A 147 4.20 11.74 29.98
N ASP A 148 4.56 10.46 30.09
CA ASP A 148 4.15 9.55 31.16
C ASP A 148 2.63 9.43 31.39
N LYS A 149 1.80 9.94 30.47
CA LYS A 149 0.34 9.85 30.60
C LYS A 149 -0.15 8.46 30.27
N ASP A 150 -1.05 7.97 31.12
CA ASP A 150 -1.78 6.75 30.82
C ASP A 150 -2.68 6.95 29.60
N VAL A 151 -2.69 5.92 28.76
CA VAL A 151 -3.55 5.83 27.58
C VAL A 151 -4.65 4.82 27.90
N PRO A 152 -5.92 5.09 27.59
CA PRO A 152 -7.00 4.13 27.78
C PRO A 152 -6.66 2.75 27.17
N GLY A 153 -6.74 1.68 27.95
CA GLY A 153 -6.37 0.32 27.50
C GLY A 153 -4.87 0.01 27.51
N PHE A 154 -4.08 0.76 28.29
CA PHE A 154 -2.61 0.70 28.40
C PHE A 154 -1.99 -0.71 28.40
N SER A 155 -2.60 -1.69 29.06
CA SER A 155 -2.06 -3.05 29.19
C SER A 155 -1.89 -3.80 27.86
N LYS A 156 -2.41 -3.28 26.74
CA LYS A 156 -2.34 -3.87 25.40
C LYS A 156 -1.51 -3.05 24.40
N ILE A 157 -0.88 -1.98 24.86
CA ILE A 157 -0.20 -1.04 23.98
C ILE A 157 1.16 -1.58 23.53
N THR A 158 1.43 -1.49 22.22
CA THR A 158 2.74 -1.83 21.66
C THR A 158 3.74 -0.75 22.02
N LYS A 159 4.90 -1.15 22.52
CA LYS A 159 5.94 -0.21 22.92
C LYS A 159 6.99 -0.04 21.82
N LEU A 160 7.33 1.21 21.49
CA LEU A 160 8.26 1.55 20.41
C LEU A 160 9.54 2.13 21.02
N TYR A 161 10.67 1.49 20.70
CA TYR A 161 12.00 1.90 21.16
C TYR A 161 12.97 2.02 19.98
N THR A 162 14.08 2.72 20.18
CA THR A 162 15.03 2.99 19.10
C THR A 162 16.01 1.82 18.87
N HIS A 163 16.37 1.07 19.91
CA HIS A 163 17.39 0.02 19.87
C HIS A 163 16.83 -1.38 20.14
N ASN A 164 17.37 -2.41 19.45
CA ASN A 164 16.98 -3.80 19.69
C ASN A 164 17.30 -4.27 21.10
N LEU A 165 18.41 -3.79 21.70
CA LEU A 165 18.79 -4.17 23.07
C LEU A 165 17.70 -3.83 24.10
N ASP A 166 17.14 -2.63 24.02
CA ASP A 166 16.06 -2.19 24.90
C ASP A 166 14.79 -3.03 24.67
N VAL A 167 14.45 -3.27 23.39
CA VAL A 167 13.32 -4.10 22.97
C VAL A 167 13.41 -5.52 23.53
N ASP A 168 14.58 -6.16 23.39
CA ASP A 168 14.80 -7.54 23.81
C ASP A 168 14.79 -7.67 25.34
N ALA A 169 15.34 -6.67 26.05
CA ALA A 169 15.29 -6.60 27.51
C ALA A 169 13.85 -6.45 28.04
N ILE A 170 13.05 -5.58 27.43
CA ILE A 170 11.64 -5.38 27.81
C ILE A 170 10.83 -6.64 27.52
N ASN A 171 10.97 -7.21 26.32
CA ASN A 171 10.25 -8.42 25.93
C ASN A 171 10.58 -9.60 26.86
N SER A 172 11.86 -9.80 27.18
CA SER A 172 12.30 -10.83 28.13
C SER A 172 11.68 -10.62 29.51
N ARG A 173 11.71 -9.39 30.03
CA ARG A 173 11.10 -9.06 31.33
C ARG A 173 9.60 -9.35 31.35
N GLN A 174 8.88 -8.93 30.32
CA GLN A 174 7.43 -9.15 30.21
C GLN A 174 7.09 -10.64 30.12
N LEU A 175 7.84 -11.41 29.33
CA LEU A 175 7.65 -12.86 29.25
C LEU A 175 7.90 -13.56 30.59
N MET A 176 8.96 -13.15 31.30
CA MET A 176 9.27 -13.76 32.60
C MET A 176 8.21 -13.45 33.65
N ALA A 177 7.63 -12.25 33.61
CA ALA A 177 6.55 -11.82 34.51
C ALA A 177 5.21 -12.56 34.29
N LEU A 178 4.98 -13.13 33.09
CA LEU A 178 3.77 -13.91 32.84
C LEU A 178 3.74 -15.20 33.67
N PRO A 179 2.58 -15.59 34.22
CA PRO A 179 2.40 -16.89 34.85
C PRO A 179 2.42 -18.02 33.82
N GLY A 180 2.58 -19.26 34.30
CA GLY A 180 2.47 -20.46 33.48
C GLY A 180 3.79 -21.00 32.93
N ARG A 181 3.69 -22.13 32.22
CA ARG A 181 4.83 -22.90 31.72
C ARG A 181 5.52 -22.18 30.57
N LEU A 182 6.85 -22.07 30.66
CA LEU A 182 7.71 -21.60 29.58
C LEU A 182 7.90 -22.72 28.55
N CYS A 183 7.53 -22.44 27.31
CA CYS A 183 7.73 -23.32 26.15
C CYS A 183 8.88 -22.77 25.30
N GLY A 184 9.91 -23.58 25.06
CA GLY A 184 11.10 -23.19 24.28
C GLY A 184 11.16 -23.88 22.92
N TYR A 185 11.57 -23.15 21.89
CA TYR A 185 11.75 -23.64 20.53
C TYR A 185 13.15 -23.30 20.03
N GLN A 186 13.92 -24.34 19.73
CA GLN A 186 15.29 -24.23 19.24
C GLN A 186 15.30 -24.25 17.72
N MET A 187 15.97 -23.26 17.12
CA MET A 187 16.13 -23.16 15.68
C MET A 187 16.96 -24.33 15.16
N ARG A 188 16.39 -25.07 14.22
CA ARG A 188 17.10 -26.14 13.50
C ARG A 188 17.78 -25.55 12.28
N SER A 189 18.94 -26.07 11.90
CA SER A 189 19.66 -25.59 10.72
C SER A 189 20.39 -26.72 10.00
N SER A 190 20.50 -26.63 8.69
CA SER A 190 21.18 -27.59 7.82
C SER A 190 21.91 -26.86 6.68
N GLY A 191 22.99 -27.46 6.15
CA GLY A 191 23.76 -26.92 5.01
C GLY A 191 25.09 -26.27 5.39
N ARG A 192 25.67 -25.50 4.45
CA ARG A 192 27.04 -24.98 4.59
C ARG A 192 27.16 -23.95 5.73
N PRO A 193 28.13 -24.04 6.66
CA PRO A 193 28.19 -23.18 7.85
C PRO A 193 28.17 -21.67 7.58
N PRO A 194 28.92 -21.12 6.59
CA PRO A 194 28.87 -19.69 6.30
C PRO A 194 27.48 -19.21 5.82
N LEU A 195 26.79 -20.03 5.04
CA LEU A 195 25.45 -19.73 4.52
C LEU A 195 24.40 -19.81 5.63
N VAL A 196 24.51 -20.81 6.50
CA VAL A 196 23.67 -20.94 7.69
C VAL A 196 23.86 -19.75 8.64
N ALA A 197 25.10 -19.32 8.87
CA ALA A 197 25.37 -18.12 9.68
C ALA A 197 24.75 -16.87 9.06
N GLY A 198 24.86 -16.69 7.73
CA GLY A 198 24.19 -15.62 7.00
C GLY A 198 22.66 -15.66 7.15
N LEU A 199 22.05 -16.85 7.04
CA LEU A 199 20.62 -17.04 7.28
C LEU A 199 20.23 -16.64 8.70
N LYS A 200 20.93 -17.14 9.72
CA LYS A 200 20.67 -16.81 11.14
C LYS A 200 20.75 -15.30 11.40
N ASN A 201 21.78 -14.64 10.87
CA ASN A 201 21.96 -13.18 11.03
C ASN A 201 20.88 -12.35 10.35
N SER A 202 20.28 -12.86 9.26
CA SER A 202 19.19 -12.20 8.54
C SER A 202 17.80 -12.58 9.06
N CYS A 203 17.70 -13.65 9.84
CA CYS A 203 16.44 -14.17 10.33
C CYS A 203 15.89 -13.28 11.44
N LEU A 204 14.61 -12.94 11.32
CA LEU A 204 13.92 -12.13 12.32
C LEU A 204 13.36 -12.98 13.48
N ALA A 205 13.24 -14.30 13.29
CA ALA A 205 12.85 -15.22 14.34
C ALA A 205 14.09 -15.56 15.17
N PRO A 206 14.03 -15.49 16.51
CA PRO A 206 15.19 -15.74 17.35
C PRO A 206 15.62 -17.21 17.27
N ALA A 207 16.93 -17.44 17.43
CA ALA A 207 17.49 -18.80 17.46
C ALA A 207 16.89 -19.62 18.60
N GLU A 208 16.70 -18.98 19.76
CA GLU A 208 15.96 -19.52 20.90
C GLU A 208 14.70 -18.70 21.10
N LEU A 209 13.54 -19.29 20.82
CA LEU A 209 12.26 -18.64 21.04
C LEU A 209 11.63 -19.23 22.30
N PHE A 210 11.34 -18.38 23.27
CA PHE A 210 10.58 -18.77 24.46
C PHE A 210 9.22 -18.09 24.46
N LEU A 211 8.16 -18.85 24.78
CA LEU A 211 6.78 -18.38 24.82
C LEU A 211 6.07 -18.89 26.08
N LYS A 212 5.07 -18.13 26.51
CA LYS A 212 4.08 -18.52 27.52
C LYS A 212 2.69 -18.21 26.96
N LYS A 213 1.65 -18.81 27.54
CA LYS A 213 0.28 -18.35 27.32
C LYS A 213 0.18 -16.87 27.72
N GLU A 214 -0.61 -16.10 26.99
CA GLU A 214 -0.71 -14.64 27.05
C GLU A 214 0.48 -13.85 26.50
N ALA A 215 1.53 -14.49 25.96
CA ALA A 215 2.64 -13.77 25.35
C ALA A 215 2.20 -12.96 24.12
N LEU A 216 2.62 -11.69 24.05
CA LEU A 216 2.44 -10.86 22.85
C LEU A 216 3.53 -11.18 21.84
N VAL A 217 3.12 -11.48 20.61
CA VAL A 217 4.00 -11.93 19.54
C VAL A 217 3.70 -11.21 18.22
N MET A 218 4.70 -11.21 17.35
CA MET A 218 4.61 -10.72 15.98
C MET A 218 5.05 -11.81 15.01
N PHE A 219 4.28 -12.03 13.95
CA PHE A 219 4.71 -12.85 12.83
C PHE A 219 5.81 -12.17 12.05
N VAL A 220 6.87 -12.91 11.73
CA VAL A 220 8.06 -12.37 11.05
C VAL A 220 8.29 -12.92 9.64
N LYS A 221 7.30 -13.64 9.11
CA LYS A 221 7.30 -14.21 7.76
C LYS A 221 5.93 -14.02 7.11
N ASN A 222 5.89 -13.92 5.79
CA ASN A 222 4.64 -13.84 5.05
C ASN A 222 4.07 -15.22 4.78
N ASN A 223 2.79 -15.43 5.12
CA ASN A 223 1.99 -16.58 4.73
C ASN A 223 0.54 -16.12 4.49
N PHE A 224 0.24 -15.79 3.24
CA PHE A 224 -1.07 -15.24 2.85
C PHE A 224 -2.20 -16.27 3.00
N GLU A 225 -1.92 -17.56 2.84
CA GLU A 225 -2.89 -18.64 3.00
C GLU A 225 -3.34 -18.79 4.45
N GLN A 226 -2.39 -18.72 5.39
CA GLN A 226 -2.68 -18.70 6.83
C GLN A 226 -3.14 -17.32 7.33
N GLY A 227 -3.10 -16.29 6.47
CA GLY A 227 -3.65 -14.98 6.75
C GLY A 227 -2.78 -14.09 7.65
N TYR A 228 -1.45 -14.32 7.69
CA TYR A 228 -0.51 -13.43 8.36
C TYR A 228 0.61 -12.97 7.43
N VAL A 229 1.12 -11.77 7.70
CA VAL A 229 2.29 -11.20 7.04
C VAL A 229 3.32 -10.79 8.09
N ASN A 230 4.54 -10.53 7.65
CA ASN A 230 5.56 -9.93 8.51
C ASN A 230 5.00 -8.63 9.12
N GLY A 231 5.00 -8.54 10.45
CA GLY A 231 4.38 -7.44 11.20
C GLY A 231 3.00 -7.75 11.79
N THR A 232 2.35 -8.86 11.44
CA THR A 232 1.06 -9.24 12.04
C THR A 232 1.23 -9.52 13.53
N LEU A 233 0.57 -8.70 14.36
CA LEU A 233 0.56 -8.83 15.81
C LEU A 233 -0.49 -9.84 16.29
N GLY A 234 -0.20 -10.52 17.39
CA GLY A 234 -1.13 -11.42 18.06
C GLY A 234 -0.71 -11.76 19.48
N LYS A 235 -1.55 -12.56 20.14
CA LYS A 235 -1.33 -13.07 21.49
C LYS A 235 -1.38 -14.60 21.47
N VAL A 236 -0.43 -15.25 22.12
CA VAL A 236 -0.45 -16.70 22.32
C VAL A 236 -1.60 -17.03 23.28
N ILE A 237 -2.67 -17.63 22.77
CA ILE A 237 -3.84 -17.99 23.58
C ILE A 237 -3.75 -19.41 24.14
N ASP A 238 -3.01 -20.29 23.47
CA ASP A 238 -2.75 -21.64 23.96
C ASP A 238 -1.61 -22.31 23.18
N PHE A 239 -1.33 -23.58 23.51
CA PHE A 239 -0.48 -24.46 22.73
C PHE A 239 -1.28 -25.69 22.28
N ASP A 240 -1.04 -26.17 21.06
CA ASP A 240 -1.67 -27.39 20.56
C ASP A 240 -1.08 -28.65 21.26
N PRO A 241 -1.64 -29.85 21.04
CA PRO A 241 -1.11 -31.08 21.63
C PRO A 241 0.34 -31.40 21.26
N ASN A 242 0.86 -30.84 20.16
CA ASN A 242 2.25 -30.98 19.73
C ASN A 242 3.16 -29.90 20.33
N GLY A 243 2.62 -29.03 21.18
CA GLY A 243 3.33 -27.91 21.79
C GLY A 243 3.54 -26.72 20.86
N LEU A 244 2.82 -26.63 19.72
CA LEU A 244 2.88 -25.48 18.82
C LEU A 244 2.02 -24.33 19.33
N PRO A 245 2.48 -23.07 19.22
CA PRO A 245 1.74 -21.93 19.74
C PRO A 245 0.50 -21.63 18.88
N ILE A 246 -0.64 -21.45 19.55
CA ILE A 246 -1.90 -20.98 18.97
C ILE A 246 -2.00 -19.48 19.24
N VAL A 247 -1.95 -18.68 18.17
CA VAL A 247 -1.92 -17.22 18.23
C VAL A 247 -3.29 -16.67 17.80
N GLU A 248 -3.90 -15.84 18.66
CA GLU A 248 -5.02 -14.97 18.27
C GLU A 248 -4.47 -13.63 17.78
N THR A 249 -4.65 -13.33 16.50
CA THR A 249 -4.28 -12.05 15.91
C THR A 249 -5.17 -10.91 16.39
N MET A 250 -4.74 -9.66 16.20
CA MET A 250 -5.58 -8.49 16.51
C MET A 250 -6.90 -8.48 15.73
N ALA A 251 -6.93 -9.08 14.53
CA ALA A 251 -8.12 -9.31 13.73
C ALA A 251 -8.96 -10.52 14.18
N LYS A 252 -8.75 -11.03 15.40
CA LYS A 252 -9.48 -12.14 16.03
C LYS A 252 -9.40 -13.48 15.29
N ARG A 253 -8.43 -13.65 14.39
CA ARG A 253 -8.14 -14.94 13.76
C ARG A 253 -7.23 -15.78 14.64
N LYS A 254 -7.56 -17.06 14.82
CA LYS A 254 -6.73 -18.04 15.52
C LYS A 254 -5.86 -18.79 14.50
N ILE A 255 -4.56 -18.83 14.76
CA ILE A 255 -3.55 -19.38 13.84
C ILE A 255 -2.62 -20.28 14.65
N VAL A 256 -2.45 -21.53 14.23
CA VAL A 256 -1.40 -22.41 14.77
C VAL A 256 -0.10 -22.06 14.06
N ALA A 257 0.86 -21.46 14.78
CA ALA A 257 2.13 -21.05 14.18
C ALA A 257 3.10 -22.24 14.14
N ALA A 258 3.05 -22.99 13.03
CA ALA A 258 3.95 -24.10 12.77
C ALA A 258 5.37 -23.63 12.38
N PRO A 259 6.41 -24.45 12.59
CA PRO A 259 7.76 -24.13 12.13
C PRO A 259 7.81 -23.93 10.62
N VAL A 260 8.56 -22.92 10.18
CA VAL A 260 8.76 -22.62 8.75
C VAL A 260 10.25 -22.54 8.44
N ALA A 261 10.61 -22.87 7.19
CA ALA A 261 11.98 -22.82 6.72
C ALA A 261 12.35 -21.46 6.09
N TRP A 262 13.56 -20.96 6.35
CA TRP A 262 14.23 -19.97 5.52
C TRP A 262 15.38 -20.68 4.82
N VAL A 263 15.32 -20.67 3.49
CA VAL A 263 16.21 -21.46 2.64
C VAL A 263 17.07 -20.56 1.76
N ILE A 264 18.30 -20.99 1.52
CA ILE A 264 19.09 -20.57 0.37
C ILE A 264 19.05 -21.73 -0.60
N GLU A 265 18.47 -21.48 -1.77
CA GLU A 265 18.37 -22.44 -2.86
C GLU A 265 19.39 -22.10 -3.95
N GLU A 266 20.02 -23.14 -4.50
CA GLU A 266 20.87 -23.08 -5.69
C GLU A 266 20.48 -24.25 -6.59
N ASP A 267 20.12 -23.95 -7.85
CA ASP A 267 19.68 -24.93 -8.84
C ASP A 267 18.59 -25.91 -8.36
N GLU A 268 17.54 -25.37 -7.70
CA GLU A 268 16.41 -26.13 -7.13
C GLU A 268 16.78 -27.06 -5.96
N ALA A 269 18.05 -27.05 -5.53
CA ALA A 269 18.51 -27.72 -4.33
C ALA A 269 18.65 -26.74 -3.15
N VAL A 270 18.19 -27.15 -1.98
CA VAL A 270 18.37 -26.40 -0.72
C VAL A 270 19.80 -26.62 -0.23
N ILE A 271 20.65 -25.58 -0.31
CA ILE A 271 22.07 -25.66 0.10
C ILE A 271 22.31 -25.16 1.53
N ALA A 272 21.37 -24.38 2.07
CA ALA A 272 21.32 -24.01 3.47
C ALA A 272 19.88 -23.74 3.88
N GLU A 273 19.53 -24.14 5.10
CA GLU A 273 18.20 -23.99 5.67
C GLU A 273 18.30 -23.67 7.16
N ILE A 274 17.41 -22.80 7.63
CA ILE A 274 17.06 -22.67 9.05
C ILE A 274 15.55 -22.88 9.20
N VAL A 275 15.12 -23.58 10.24
CA VAL A 275 13.71 -23.85 10.53
C VAL A 275 13.39 -23.36 11.94
N GLN A 276 12.37 -22.51 12.05
CA GLN A 276 11.93 -21.95 13.33
C GLN A 276 10.45 -21.55 13.27
N ILE A 277 9.79 -21.44 14.43
CA ILE A 277 8.48 -20.82 14.55
C ILE A 277 8.56 -19.36 14.06
N PRO A 278 7.68 -18.89 13.16
CA PRO A 278 7.77 -17.54 12.56
C PRO A 278 7.29 -16.43 13.49
N LEU A 279 7.65 -16.49 14.77
CA LEU A 279 7.25 -15.54 15.79
C LEU A 279 8.47 -14.90 16.47
N ARG A 280 8.26 -13.68 16.96
CA ARG A 280 9.10 -13.03 17.97
C ARG A 280 8.21 -12.36 19.01
N LEU A 281 8.74 -12.12 20.20
CA LEU A 281 8.05 -11.32 21.21
C LEU A 281 7.82 -9.88 20.72
N ALA A 282 6.70 -9.29 21.12
CA ALA A 282 6.24 -8.02 20.56
C ALA A 282 5.53 -7.12 21.59
N TRP A 283 5.86 -7.21 22.88
CA TRP A 283 5.49 -6.13 23.81
C TRP A 283 6.20 -4.85 23.43
N ALA A 284 7.47 -4.97 23.06
CA ALA A 284 8.26 -3.91 22.46
C ALA A 284 8.71 -4.29 21.05
N ILE A 285 8.76 -3.31 20.16
CA ILE A 285 9.39 -3.39 18.83
C ILE A 285 10.23 -2.14 18.58
N THR A 286 11.14 -2.22 17.62
CA THR A 286 11.92 -1.04 17.24
C THR A 286 11.12 -0.11 16.33
N VAL A 287 11.41 1.19 16.37
CA VAL A 287 10.81 2.19 15.44
C VAL A 287 10.96 1.75 13.99
N HIS A 288 12.12 1.23 13.60
CA HIS A 288 12.38 0.65 12.27
C HIS A 288 11.38 -0.45 11.87
N LYS A 289 10.98 -1.30 12.82
CA LYS A 289 10.01 -2.39 12.56
C LYS A 289 8.56 -1.92 12.59
N SER A 290 8.31 -0.72 13.12
CA SER A 290 6.99 -0.11 13.13
C SER A 290 6.64 0.61 11.82
N GLN A 291 7.62 0.88 10.95
CA GLN A 291 7.39 1.57 9.67
C GLN A 291 6.33 0.83 8.84
N GLY A 292 5.45 1.59 8.20
CA GLY A 292 4.25 1.06 7.52
C GLY A 292 3.08 0.64 8.43
N MET A 293 3.27 0.48 9.75
CA MET A 293 2.21 0.06 10.68
C MET A 293 1.28 1.22 11.10
N SER A 294 0.05 0.89 11.53
CA SER A 294 -0.88 1.82 12.17
C SER A 294 -1.33 1.24 13.52
N LEU A 295 -1.24 2.04 14.59
CA LEU A 295 -1.52 1.66 15.97
C LEU A 295 -2.59 2.57 16.58
N ASP A 296 -3.52 1.98 17.33
CA ASP A 296 -4.54 2.73 18.08
C ASP A 296 -3.93 3.48 19.26
N GLY A 297 -2.88 2.93 19.85
CA GLY A 297 -2.06 3.56 20.87
C GLY A 297 -0.65 2.98 20.91
N ALA A 298 0.32 3.78 21.36
CA ALA A 298 1.72 3.37 21.52
C ALA A 298 2.36 4.07 22.73
N GLU A 299 3.18 3.32 23.47
CA GLU A 299 4.19 3.87 24.37
C GLU A 299 5.46 4.03 23.55
N ILE A 300 6.00 5.24 23.47
CA ILE A 300 7.16 5.53 22.64
C ILE A 300 8.26 6.12 23.50
N ASP A 301 9.46 5.59 23.38
CA ASP A 301 10.67 6.19 23.95
C ASP A 301 11.62 6.61 22.82
N LEU A 302 11.78 7.93 22.68
CA LEU A 302 12.66 8.59 21.71
C LEU A 302 13.83 9.30 22.40
N SER A 303 14.08 9.03 23.69
CA SER A 303 15.22 9.61 24.42
C SER A 303 16.56 9.26 23.79
N LYS A 304 16.66 8.06 23.21
CA LYS A 304 17.84 7.54 22.50
C LYS A 304 17.67 7.58 20.98
N SER A 305 16.91 8.52 20.43
CA SER A 305 16.85 8.69 18.98
C SER A 305 18.18 9.17 18.43
N PHE A 306 18.65 8.52 17.36
CA PHE A 306 19.98 8.74 16.78
C PHE A 306 19.95 9.03 15.27
N GLU A 307 18.80 8.83 14.62
CA GLU A 307 18.61 9.14 13.20
C GLU A 307 17.52 10.19 13.00
N ARG A 308 17.72 11.07 12.02
CA ARG A 308 16.68 12.00 11.56
C ARG A 308 15.50 11.23 10.96
N GLY A 309 14.30 11.75 11.13
CA GLY A 309 13.05 11.09 10.71
C GLY A 309 12.58 9.98 11.66
N MET A 310 13.40 9.53 12.62
CA MET A 310 13.00 8.45 13.55
C MET A 310 11.82 8.84 14.44
N GLY A 311 11.82 10.03 15.01
CA GLY A 311 10.67 10.48 15.81
C GLY A 311 9.43 10.72 14.95
N TYR A 312 9.59 11.27 13.74
CA TYR A 312 8.50 11.36 12.77
C TYR A 312 7.86 9.99 12.49
N VAL A 313 8.66 8.96 12.17
CA VAL A 313 8.15 7.61 11.94
C VAL A 313 7.40 7.07 13.15
N ALA A 314 7.99 7.20 14.35
CA ALA A 314 7.41 6.67 15.58
C ALA A 314 6.06 7.33 15.91
N LEU A 315 6.02 8.67 15.91
CA LEU A 315 4.82 9.44 16.21
C LEU A 315 3.72 9.21 15.16
N SER A 316 4.10 9.08 13.88
CA SER A 316 3.14 8.86 12.79
C SER A 316 2.50 7.46 12.79
N ARG A 317 2.90 6.57 13.71
CA ARG A 317 2.28 5.24 13.86
C ARG A 317 0.96 5.31 14.63
N VAL A 318 0.83 6.28 15.54
CA VAL A 318 -0.36 6.45 16.38
C VAL A 318 -1.42 7.23 15.62
N ARG A 319 -2.69 6.84 15.75
CA ARG A 319 -3.82 7.48 15.05
C ARG A 319 -4.28 8.81 15.67
N SER A 320 -4.06 9.02 16.95
CA SER A 320 -4.47 10.22 17.70
C SER A 320 -3.45 10.59 18.76
N LEU A 321 -3.44 11.87 19.17
CA LEU A 321 -2.54 12.32 20.23
C LEU A 321 -2.88 11.69 21.59
N GLU A 322 -4.15 11.34 21.82
CA GLU A 322 -4.61 10.64 23.03
C GLU A 322 -4.09 9.20 23.13
N GLY A 323 -3.84 8.55 22.00
CA GLY A 323 -3.23 7.22 21.92
C GLY A 323 -1.73 7.21 22.22
N LEU A 324 -1.09 8.37 22.34
CA LEU A 324 0.34 8.50 22.55
C LEU A 324 0.69 8.57 24.04
N ARG A 325 1.60 7.69 24.50
CA ARG A 325 2.37 7.86 25.73
C ARG A 325 3.82 8.05 25.37
N LEU A 326 4.43 9.15 25.81
CA LEU A 326 5.83 9.44 25.52
C LEU A 326 6.67 9.24 26.79
N MET A 327 7.69 8.39 26.74
CA MET A 327 8.59 8.16 27.88
C MET A 327 9.76 9.15 27.88
N GLY A 328 10.22 9.51 26.68
CA GLY A 328 11.34 10.41 26.48
C GLY A 328 11.41 10.89 25.04
N LEU A 329 12.03 12.05 24.85
CA LEU A 329 12.18 12.73 23.58
C LEU A 329 13.47 13.54 23.63
N ASN A 330 14.29 13.46 22.58
CA ASN A 330 15.48 14.29 22.39
C ASN A 330 15.32 15.17 21.14
N GLU A 331 16.24 16.10 20.92
CA GLU A 331 16.21 17.00 19.76
C GLU A 331 16.29 16.24 18.43
N MET A 332 17.13 15.21 18.34
CA MET A 332 17.29 14.39 17.13
C MET A 332 15.97 13.75 16.67
N ALA A 333 15.11 13.35 17.60
CA ALA A 333 13.79 12.78 17.30
C ALA A 333 12.87 13.77 16.56
N LEU A 334 13.10 15.07 16.74
CA LEU A 334 12.27 16.14 16.17
C LEU A 334 12.79 16.66 14.82
N LEU A 335 13.95 16.16 14.37
CA LEU A 335 14.58 16.60 13.12
C LEU A 335 14.28 15.61 11.97
N VAL A 336 14.07 16.16 10.78
CA VAL A 336 14.08 15.44 9.50
C VAL A 336 15.27 15.88 8.65
N ASN A 337 15.64 15.09 7.64
CA ASN A 337 16.79 15.39 6.80
C ASN A 337 16.49 16.57 5.85
N GLU A 338 17.33 17.62 5.90
CA GLU A 338 17.17 18.84 5.10
C GLU A 338 17.25 18.60 3.59
N GLU A 339 18.08 17.64 3.15
CA GLU A 339 18.17 17.31 1.72
C GLU A 339 16.85 16.77 1.17
N VAL A 340 16.05 16.14 2.04
CA VAL A 340 14.73 15.62 1.70
C VAL A 340 13.73 16.76 1.55
N SER A 341 13.83 17.83 2.34
CA SER A 341 12.97 19.01 2.20
C SER A 341 13.14 19.67 0.82
N ALA A 342 14.37 19.79 0.32
CA ALA A 342 14.62 20.31 -1.02
C ALA A 342 14.08 19.39 -2.12
N LEU A 343 14.25 18.07 -1.95
CA LEU A 343 13.71 17.08 -2.87
C LEU A 343 12.17 17.09 -2.89
N ASP A 344 11.53 17.21 -1.73
CA ASP A 344 10.07 17.18 -1.58
C ASP A 344 9.37 18.25 -2.42
N GLN A 345 9.90 19.48 -2.38
CA GLN A 345 9.41 20.58 -3.21
C GLN A 345 9.49 20.24 -4.70
N LYS A 346 10.63 19.71 -5.14
CA LYS A 346 10.82 19.27 -6.52
C LYS A 346 9.86 18.13 -6.90
N LEU A 347 9.64 17.17 -6.01
CA LEU A 347 8.71 16.05 -6.25
C LEU A 347 7.27 16.55 -6.40
N LYS A 348 6.84 17.54 -5.61
CA LYS A 348 5.52 18.18 -5.74
C LYS A 348 5.37 18.88 -7.10
N GLU A 349 6.37 19.65 -7.52
CA GLU A 349 6.38 20.31 -8.84
C GLU A 349 6.31 19.29 -9.98
N MET A 350 7.10 18.21 -9.91
CA MET A 350 7.05 17.12 -10.87
C MET A 350 5.70 16.41 -10.90
N SER A 351 5.04 16.29 -9.75
CA SER A 351 3.69 15.71 -9.65
C SER A 351 2.64 16.60 -10.30
N GLN A 352 2.72 17.92 -10.10
CA GLN A 352 1.83 18.87 -10.74
C GLN A 352 1.99 18.86 -12.26
N ALA A 353 3.25 18.82 -12.75
CA ALA A 353 3.53 18.69 -14.18
C ALA A 353 2.95 17.38 -14.75
N ALA A 354 3.15 16.25 -14.07
CA ALA A 354 2.60 14.96 -14.49
C ALA A 354 1.06 14.94 -14.49
N ALA A 355 0.44 15.59 -13.51
CA ALA A 355 -1.02 15.75 -13.46
C ALA A 355 -1.53 16.62 -14.61
N GLY A 356 -0.82 17.70 -14.96
CA GLY A 356 -1.12 18.54 -16.13
C GLY A 356 -1.08 17.75 -17.43
N GLU A 357 0.02 17.04 -17.70
CA GLU A 357 0.16 16.18 -18.89
C GLU A 357 -0.96 15.11 -18.96
N LEU A 358 -1.35 14.55 -17.82
CA LEU A 358 -2.45 13.58 -17.77
C LEU A 358 -3.81 14.25 -18.03
N GLY A 359 -4.00 15.49 -17.55
CA GLY A 359 -5.20 16.29 -17.73
C GLY A 359 -5.48 16.66 -19.20
N GLU A 360 -4.43 16.83 -20.01
CA GLU A 360 -4.53 17.09 -21.45
C GLU A 360 -5.05 15.90 -22.27
N LEU A 361 -5.01 14.68 -21.70
CA LEU A 361 -5.52 13.50 -22.38
C LEU A 361 -7.03 13.36 -22.19
N GLU A 362 -7.74 13.14 -23.28
CA GLU A 362 -9.14 12.76 -23.27
C GLU A 362 -9.32 11.38 -22.58
N GLU A 363 -10.41 11.21 -21.82
CA GLU A 363 -10.70 9.97 -21.09
C GLU A 363 -10.63 8.69 -21.95
N PRO A 364 -11.16 8.65 -23.19
CA PRO A 364 -11.02 7.48 -24.05
C PRO A 364 -9.57 7.11 -24.35
N GLU A 365 -8.69 8.10 -24.49
CA GLU A 365 -7.26 7.87 -24.74
C GLU A 365 -6.56 7.37 -23.48
N LYS A 366 -6.91 7.88 -22.30
CA LYS A 366 -6.42 7.35 -21.01
C LYS A 366 -6.78 5.88 -20.85
N ILE A 367 -8.05 5.52 -21.09
CA ILE A 367 -8.55 4.14 -21.02
C ILE A 367 -7.79 3.26 -22.01
N LYS A 368 -7.65 3.69 -23.26
CA LYS A 368 -6.93 2.95 -24.30
C LYS A 368 -5.47 2.68 -23.92
N ARG A 369 -4.76 3.68 -23.37
CA ARG A 369 -3.38 3.51 -22.88
C ARG A 369 -3.30 2.54 -21.71
N GLN A 370 -4.23 2.63 -20.76
CA GLN A 370 -4.32 1.70 -19.63
C GLN A 370 -4.55 0.26 -20.12
N GLU A 371 -5.49 0.06 -21.04
CA GLU A 371 -5.79 -1.25 -21.62
C GLU A 371 -4.59 -1.82 -22.37
N TYR A 372 -3.93 -1.00 -23.19
CA TYR A 372 -2.70 -1.40 -23.89
C TYR A 372 -1.61 -1.85 -22.91
N PHE A 373 -1.38 -1.06 -21.84
CA PHE A 373 -0.41 -1.42 -20.81
C PHE A 373 -0.78 -2.74 -20.12
N LEU A 374 -2.03 -2.88 -19.67
CA LEU A 374 -2.49 -4.11 -19.03
C LEU A 374 -2.30 -5.32 -19.95
N GLN A 375 -2.61 -5.20 -21.25
CA GLN A 375 -2.41 -6.25 -22.23
C GLN A 375 -0.94 -6.61 -22.42
N SER A 376 -0.03 -5.62 -22.37
CA SER A 376 1.41 -5.84 -22.54
C SER A 376 2.08 -6.60 -21.37
N ILE A 377 1.46 -6.59 -20.18
CA ILE A 377 2.01 -7.22 -18.99
C ILE A 377 1.36 -8.58 -18.64
N VAL A 378 0.30 -9.00 -19.33
CA VAL A 378 -0.35 -10.30 -19.09
C VAL A 378 0.59 -11.45 -19.48
N PRO A 379 0.85 -12.42 -18.59
CA PRO A 379 1.61 -13.62 -18.96
C PRO A 379 0.90 -14.45 -20.04
N ALA A 380 1.67 -15.02 -20.98
CA ALA A 380 1.14 -15.92 -21.99
C ALA A 380 0.34 -17.07 -21.35
N GLY A 381 -0.86 -17.34 -21.87
CA GLY A 381 -1.74 -18.43 -21.39
C GLY A 381 -2.70 -18.08 -20.24
N ARG A 382 -2.66 -16.86 -19.68
CA ARG A 382 -3.69 -16.41 -18.72
C ARG A 382 -4.83 -15.66 -19.43
N PRO A 383 -6.10 -15.83 -18.98
CA PRO A 383 -7.22 -15.08 -19.54
C PRO A 383 -6.96 -13.58 -19.36
N LYS A 384 -7.10 -12.82 -20.44
CA LYS A 384 -6.94 -11.36 -20.42
C LYS A 384 -7.88 -10.78 -19.36
N PRO A 385 -7.39 -9.97 -18.41
CA PRO A 385 -8.26 -9.38 -17.40
C PRO A 385 -9.33 -8.55 -18.12
N ARG A 386 -10.61 -8.84 -17.84
CA ARG A 386 -11.70 -7.97 -18.30
C ARG A 386 -11.54 -6.64 -17.57
N PRO A 387 -11.59 -5.48 -18.25
CA PRO A 387 -11.48 -4.20 -17.58
C PRO A 387 -12.57 -4.12 -16.50
N LYS A 388 -12.17 -3.81 -15.26
CA LYS A 388 -13.14 -3.48 -14.21
C LYS A 388 -13.79 -2.17 -14.64
N LYS A 389 -15.11 -2.16 -14.86
CA LYS A 389 -15.86 -0.93 -15.08
C LYS A 389 -15.61 0.00 -13.89
N ILE A 390 -14.93 1.11 -14.11
CA ILE A 390 -14.74 2.15 -13.11
C ILE A 390 -16.15 2.66 -12.72
N PRO A 391 -16.53 2.63 -11.43
CA PRO A 391 -17.81 3.16 -10.99
C PRO A 391 -17.92 4.64 -11.41
N GLY A 392 -18.87 4.98 -12.28
CA GLY A 392 -19.03 6.37 -12.76
C GLY A 392 -18.69 6.59 -14.24
N ALA A 393 -17.68 5.90 -14.78
CA ALA A 393 -17.14 6.18 -16.12
C ALA A 393 -18.19 6.09 -17.25
N THR A 394 -19.07 5.08 -17.18
CA THR A 394 -20.15 4.91 -18.19
C THR A 394 -21.16 6.06 -18.22
N TYR A 395 -21.37 6.73 -17.08
CA TYR A 395 -22.28 7.87 -16.98
C TYR A 395 -21.60 9.12 -17.54
N LEU A 396 -20.32 9.33 -17.21
CA LEU A 396 -19.54 10.47 -17.70
C LEU A 396 -19.36 10.45 -19.22
N GLU A 397 -19.13 9.29 -19.83
CA GLU A 397 -19.13 9.13 -21.28
C GLU A 397 -20.47 9.53 -21.92
N THR A 398 -21.60 9.18 -21.29
CA THR A 398 -22.93 9.60 -21.75
C THR A 398 -23.07 11.12 -21.67
N LYS A 399 -22.59 11.73 -20.58
CA LYS A 399 -22.62 13.18 -20.37
C LYS A 399 -21.77 13.93 -21.40
N ASN A 400 -20.57 13.44 -21.75
CA ASN A 400 -19.71 14.05 -22.76
C ASN A 400 -20.32 13.95 -24.18
N LEU A 401 -20.96 12.82 -24.52
CA LEU A 401 -21.67 12.73 -25.79
C LEU A 401 -22.92 13.63 -25.82
N LEU A 402 -23.62 13.77 -24.70
CA LEU A 402 -24.75 14.69 -24.57
C LEU A 402 -24.32 16.15 -24.76
N SER A 403 -23.17 16.57 -24.22
CA SER A 403 -22.65 17.94 -24.41
C SER A 403 -22.27 18.26 -25.86
N LYS A 404 -22.24 17.26 -26.75
CA LYS A 404 -22.02 17.43 -28.18
C LYS A 404 -23.34 17.53 -28.98
N ASN A 405 -24.48 17.70 -28.32
CA ASN A 405 -25.84 17.77 -28.91
C ASN A 405 -26.19 16.57 -29.80
N LEU A 406 -25.71 15.37 -29.45
CA LEU A 406 -26.00 14.14 -30.18
C LEU A 406 -27.37 13.57 -29.78
N SER A 407 -28.10 13.00 -30.74
CA SER A 407 -29.32 12.25 -30.45
C SER A 407 -29.05 10.98 -29.64
N ILE A 408 -30.06 10.46 -28.94
CA ILE A 408 -29.95 9.21 -28.17
C ILE A 408 -29.45 8.06 -29.05
N ARG A 409 -29.92 7.98 -30.29
CA ARG A 409 -29.51 6.97 -31.27
C ARG A 409 -28.04 7.09 -31.66
N GLU A 410 -27.54 8.30 -31.87
CA GLU A 410 -26.12 8.53 -32.18
C GLU A 410 -25.22 8.21 -30.98
N MET A 411 -25.66 8.58 -29.76
CA MET A 411 -24.96 8.21 -28.53
C MET A 411 -24.92 6.69 -28.33
N ALA A 412 -26.04 6.00 -28.58
CA ALA A 412 -26.13 4.54 -28.51
C ALA A 412 -25.18 3.87 -29.50
N ASN A 413 -25.19 4.31 -30.76
CA ASN A 413 -24.31 3.80 -31.82
C ASN A 413 -22.83 4.02 -31.49
N ARG A 414 -22.43 5.23 -31.07
CA ARG A 414 -21.02 5.53 -30.73
C ARG A 414 -20.50 4.72 -29.55
N ARG A 415 -21.39 4.32 -28.64
CA ARG A 415 -21.04 3.56 -27.43
C ARG A 415 -21.25 2.05 -27.56
N GLY A 416 -21.83 1.58 -28.67
CA GLY A 416 -22.22 0.17 -28.82
C GLY A 416 -23.25 -0.26 -27.76
N LEU A 417 -24.16 0.64 -27.37
CA LEU A 417 -25.20 0.41 -26.36
C LEU A 417 -26.59 0.49 -26.98
N THR A 418 -27.62 0.05 -26.25
CA THR A 418 -29.01 0.29 -26.64
C THR A 418 -29.46 1.70 -26.25
N GLU A 419 -30.43 2.27 -26.97
CA GLU A 419 -31.01 3.58 -26.66
C GLU A 419 -31.56 3.64 -25.23
N GLY A 420 -32.29 2.61 -24.78
CA GLY A 420 -32.76 2.51 -23.39
C GLY A 420 -31.65 2.51 -22.33
N THR A 421 -30.43 2.03 -22.66
CA THR A 421 -29.28 2.12 -21.75
C THR A 421 -28.79 3.57 -21.62
N ILE A 422 -28.76 4.33 -22.72
CA ILE A 422 -28.42 5.76 -22.72
C ILE A 422 -29.43 6.54 -21.88
N VAL A 423 -30.73 6.31 -22.09
CA VAL A 423 -31.79 6.96 -21.31
C VAL A 423 -31.67 6.63 -19.81
N SER A 424 -31.39 5.37 -19.45
CA SER A 424 -31.17 4.99 -18.04
C SER A 424 -29.94 5.67 -17.41
N HIS A 425 -28.89 5.94 -18.19
CA HIS A 425 -27.74 6.70 -17.71
C HIS A 425 -28.10 8.16 -17.43
N LEU A 426 -28.86 8.80 -18.32
CA LEU A 426 -29.35 10.18 -18.13
C LEU A 426 -30.24 10.30 -16.89
N GLU A 427 -31.14 9.33 -16.63
CA GLU A 427 -31.97 9.30 -15.41
C GLU A 427 -31.13 9.24 -14.13
N LYS A 428 -30.06 8.44 -14.15
CA LYS A 428 -29.17 8.31 -12.99
C LYS A 428 -28.31 9.55 -12.79
N LEU A 429 -27.89 10.22 -13.87
CA LEU A 429 -27.18 11.50 -13.79
C LEU A 429 -28.08 12.59 -13.23
N ALA A 430 -29.31 12.73 -13.75
CA ALA A 430 -30.29 13.68 -13.26
C ALA A 430 -30.62 13.46 -11.76
N LYS A 431 -30.84 12.21 -11.34
CA LYS A 431 -31.06 11.87 -9.92
C LYS A 431 -29.89 12.19 -8.98
N ARG A 432 -28.68 12.34 -9.52
CA ARG A 432 -27.49 12.74 -8.76
C ARG A 432 -27.31 14.26 -8.66
N GLY A 433 -28.22 15.04 -9.26
CA GLY A 433 -28.14 16.51 -9.29
C GLY A 433 -27.13 17.05 -10.30
N GLU A 434 -26.73 16.26 -11.30
CA GLU A 434 -25.85 16.72 -12.36
C GLU A 434 -26.60 17.63 -13.34
N GLU A 435 -25.98 18.76 -13.71
CA GLU A 435 -26.52 19.68 -14.70
C GLU A 435 -26.42 19.06 -16.11
N LEU A 436 -27.56 18.87 -16.78
CA LEU A 436 -27.67 18.23 -18.10
C LEU A 436 -28.48 19.12 -19.04
N ASN A 437 -27.89 19.51 -20.18
CA ASN A 437 -28.65 20.14 -21.26
C ASN A 437 -29.37 19.04 -22.08
N LEU A 438 -30.68 18.93 -21.88
CA LEU A 438 -31.53 17.95 -22.54
C LEU A 438 -32.44 18.57 -23.62
N ASP A 439 -32.31 19.86 -23.94
CA ASP A 439 -33.28 20.57 -24.79
C ASP A 439 -33.42 19.96 -26.18
N HIS A 440 -32.32 19.49 -26.76
CA HIS A 440 -32.28 18.83 -28.07
C HIS A 440 -32.89 17.42 -28.06
N LEU A 441 -33.21 16.87 -26.89
CA LEU A 441 -33.82 15.55 -26.70
C LEU A 441 -35.31 15.63 -26.35
N LYS A 442 -35.92 16.82 -26.37
CA LYS A 442 -37.35 16.98 -26.10
C LYS A 442 -38.19 16.24 -27.14
N LEU A 443 -39.18 15.52 -26.65
CA LEU A 443 -40.20 14.90 -27.50
C LEU A 443 -41.08 16.00 -28.16
N PRO A 444 -41.71 15.73 -29.31
CA PRO A 444 -42.69 16.64 -29.90
C PRO A 444 -43.78 17.02 -28.88
N GLU A 445 -44.20 18.29 -28.84
CA GLU A 445 -45.10 18.83 -27.80
C GLU A 445 -46.38 18.01 -27.62
N GLU A 446 -47.01 17.61 -28.72
CA GLU A 446 -48.24 16.82 -28.70
C GLU A 446 -48.02 15.43 -28.07
N ARG A 447 -46.89 14.77 -28.38
CA ARG A 447 -46.52 13.48 -27.76
C ARG A 447 -46.18 13.65 -26.29
N PHE A 448 -45.44 14.69 -25.94
CA PHE A 448 -45.08 14.96 -24.56
C PHE A 448 -46.30 15.26 -23.69
N ALA A 449 -47.27 16.03 -24.21
CA ALA A 449 -48.52 16.33 -23.53
C ALA A 449 -49.35 15.07 -23.23
N GLN A 450 -49.43 14.14 -24.18
CA GLN A 450 -50.11 12.85 -23.99
C GLN A 450 -49.44 12.02 -22.88
N ILE A 451 -48.10 11.94 -22.89
CA ILE A 451 -47.35 11.22 -21.86
C ILE A 451 -47.50 11.88 -20.48
N LYS A 452 -47.41 13.22 -20.39
CA LYS A 452 -47.60 13.99 -19.15
C LYS A 452 -48.99 13.75 -18.55
N ALA A 453 -50.05 13.77 -19.38
CA ALA A 453 -51.41 13.48 -18.93
C ALA A 453 -51.57 12.04 -18.40
N ALA A 454 -50.89 11.07 -19.01
CA ALA A 454 -50.91 9.68 -18.55
C ALA A 454 -50.15 9.48 -17.22
N PHE A 455 -49.02 10.17 -17.02
CA PHE A 455 -48.31 10.17 -15.72
C PHE A 455 -49.15 10.78 -14.59
N ILE A 456 -49.90 11.85 -14.87
CA ILE A 456 -50.81 12.48 -13.89
C ILE A 456 -51.94 11.52 -13.50
N LYS A 457 -52.51 10.79 -14.47
CA LYS A 457 -53.58 9.82 -14.22
C LYS A 457 -53.13 8.55 -13.47
N SER A 458 -51.83 8.27 -13.42
CA SER A 458 -51.28 7.02 -12.89
C SER A 458 -50.48 7.16 -11.58
N ASP A 459 -50.66 8.26 -10.85
CA ASP A 459 -49.91 8.59 -9.62
C ASP A 459 -48.36 8.60 -9.78
N GLY A 460 -47.86 8.85 -11.00
CA GLY A 460 -46.57 9.50 -11.25
C GLY A 460 -45.26 8.71 -11.12
N VAL A 461 -45.22 7.44 -10.73
CA VAL A 461 -43.92 6.77 -10.41
C VAL A 461 -43.53 5.63 -11.35
N SER A 462 -44.47 4.76 -11.72
CA SER A 462 -44.19 3.55 -12.49
C SER A 462 -44.53 3.70 -13.97
N LEU A 463 -43.72 3.11 -14.84
CA LEU A 463 -43.88 3.24 -16.30
C LEU A 463 -44.97 2.32 -16.87
N SER A 464 -45.25 1.19 -16.20
CA SER A 464 -46.19 0.19 -16.71
C SER A 464 -47.64 0.70 -16.73
N PRO A 465 -48.18 1.34 -15.67
CA PRO A 465 -49.52 1.92 -15.71
C PRO A 465 -49.65 3.06 -16.75
N VAL A 466 -48.60 3.87 -16.92
CA VAL A 466 -48.55 4.92 -17.94
C VAL A 466 -48.65 4.32 -19.35
N ARG A 467 -47.93 3.22 -19.59
CA ARG A 467 -47.99 2.51 -20.88
C ARG A 467 -49.36 1.85 -21.12
N GLU A 468 -50.00 1.32 -20.08
CA GLU A 468 -51.36 0.76 -20.19
C GLU A 468 -52.39 1.82 -20.61
N ILE A 469 -52.23 3.07 -20.13
CA ILE A 469 -53.10 4.19 -20.50
C ILE A 469 -52.87 4.65 -21.94
N LEU A 470 -51.61 4.63 -22.41
CA LEU A 470 -51.21 5.16 -23.72
C LEU A 470 -51.25 4.12 -24.86
N GLY A 471 -51.21 2.83 -24.53
CA GLY A 471 -51.16 1.74 -25.49
C GLY A 471 -49.77 1.51 -26.12
N ASP A 472 -49.69 0.54 -27.03
CA ASP A 472 -48.43 0.09 -27.63
C ASP A 472 -47.79 1.06 -28.63
N SER A 473 -48.46 2.18 -28.93
CA SER A 473 -47.92 3.27 -29.76
C SER A 473 -46.82 4.08 -29.04
N PHE A 474 -46.64 3.88 -27.72
CA PHE A 474 -45.61 4.51 -26.91
C PHE A 474 -44.63 3.48 -26.34
N SER A 475 -43.34 3.66 -26.63
CA SER A 475 -42.30 2.78 -26.12
C SER A 475 -41.92 3.12 -24.68
N TYR A 476 -41.43 2.12 -23.91
CA TYR A 476 -40.93 2.36 -22.55
C TYR A 476 -39.75 3.36 -22.51
N ASP A 477 -38.97 3.45 -23.58
CA ASP A 477 -37.84 4.37 -23.65
C ASP A 477 -38.29 5.82 -23.86
N GLU A 478 -39.36 6.04 -24.63
CA GLU A 478 -40.02 7.37 -24.73
C GLU A 478 -40.62 7.80 -23.40
N LEU A 479 -41.26 6.90 -22.66
CA LEU A 479 -41.81 7.20 -21.34
C LEU A 479 -40.71 7.57 -20.34
N ARG A 480 -39.57 6.87 -20.37
CA ARG A 480 -38.39 7.21 -19.54
C ARG A 480 -37.81 8.56 -19.92
N LEU A 481 -37.70 8.85 -21.21
CA LEU A 481 -37.19 10.13 -21.70
C LEU A 481 -38.10 11.28 -21.26
N ALA A 482 -39.42 11.14 -21.44
CA ALA A 482 -40.39 12.15 -20.99
C ALA A 482 -40.29 12.42 -19.48
N ARG A 483 -40.10 11.37 -18.68
CA ARG A 483 -39.95 11.48 -17.22
C ARG A 483 -38.76 12.33 -16.78
N LEU A 484 -37.69 12.41 -17.57
CA LEU A 484 -36.56 13.31 -17.29
C LEU A 484 -36.98 14.78 -17.27
N PHE A 485 -37.95 15.15 -18.12
CA PHE A 485 -38.46 16.52 -18.22
C PHE A 485 -39.59 16.82 -17.23
N LEU A 486 -40.26 15.79 -16.69
CA LEU A 486 -41.28 15.95 -15.65
C LEU A 486 -40.69 16.18 -14.25
N ALA A 487 -39.43 15.79 -14.03
CA ALA A 487 -38.75 15.93 -12.74
C ALA A 487 -38.24 17.36 -12.46
N GLY A 488 -38.33 18.28 -13.44
CA GLY A 488 -37.89 19.67 -13.33
C GLY A 488 -39.00 20.71 -13.43
N ASP A 489 -40.27 20.29 -13.47
CA ASP A 489 -41.48 21.14 -13.48
C ASP A 489 -42.11 21.25 -12.08
#